data_AF-Q9ZWG7-F1
#
_entry.id   AF-Q9ZWG7-F1
#
_cell.length_a   1.000
_cell.length_b   1.000
_cell.length_c   1.000
_cell.angle_alpha   90.00
_cell.angle_beta   90.00
_cell.angle_gamma   90.00
#
_symmetry.space_group_name_H-M   'P 1'
#
loop_
_entity.id
_entity.type
_entity.pdbx_description
1 polymer ?
#
loop_
_entity_poly.entity_id
_entity_poly.type
_entity_poly.pdbx_seq_one_letter_code
_entity_poly.pdbx_strand_id
1 'polypeptide(L)'
;MMASSATTVAPFQGLKSTAGLPVSRRSSGSLGNVSNGGRIRCMQVWPIEGIKKFETLSYLPPLSTEALLKQVDYLIRSKWVPCLEFSKVGFVFREHNSSPGYYDGRYWTMWKLPMFGCTDATQVLNEVEEVKKEYPDAYVRVIGFDNLRQVQCVSFIAFRPPGCE
;
A
#
# COMPACT_ATOMS: atom_id res chain seq x y z
N MET A 1 -16.50 14.96 -3.25
CA MET A 1 -16.45 14.73 -1.80
C MET A 1 -17.32 13.51 -1.49
N MET A 2 -16.74 12.34 -1.25
CA MET A 2 -17.46 11.16 -0.76
C MET A 2 -17.02 10.96 0.69
N ALA A 3 -17.89 11.32 1.64
CA ALA A 3 -17.65 11.12 3.06
C ALA A 3 -17.72 9.63 3.38
N SER A 4 -16.65 9.08 3.96
CA SER A 4 -16.69 7.73 4.55
C SER A 4 -17.47 7.80 5.86
N SER A 5 -18.67 7.21 5.88
CA SER A 5 -19.45 7.07 7.10
C SER A 5 -18.77 6.10 8.06
N ALA A 6 -18.11 6.63 9.10
CA ALA A 6 -17.57 5.84 10.19
C ALA A 6 -18.73 5.15 10.93
N THR A 7 -18.84 3.82 10.82
CA THR A 7 -19.76 3.05 11.64
C THR A 7 -19.10 2.82 12.99
N THR A 8 -19.56 3.48 14.04
CA THR A 8 -19.13 3.20 15.41
C THR A 8 -19.54 1.77 15.79
N VAL A 9 -18.59 0.97 16.28
CA VAL A 9 -18.85 -0.39 16.77
C VAL A 9 -18.90 -0.32 18.29
N ALA A 10 -19.97 -0.86 18.89
CA ALA A 10 -20.10 -0.93 20.34
C ALA A 10 -18.96 -1.77 20.97
N PRO A 11 -18.46 -1.41 22.16
CA PRO A 11 -17.38 -2.16 22.80
C PRO A 11 -17.85 -3.57 23.19
N PHE A 12 -16.99 -4.55 22.91
CA PHE A 12 -17.22 -5.96 23.23
C PHE A 12 -17.25 -6.17 24.75
N GLN A 13 -18.43 -6.39 25.31
CA GLN A 13 -18.55 -6.91 26.67
C GLN A 13 -18.37 -8.43 26.60
N GLY A 14 -17.27 -8.93 27.16
CA GLY A 14 -16.85 -10.32 27.06
C GLY A 14 -17.92 -11.35 27.47
N LEU A 15 -17.76 -12.59 26.99
CA LEU A 15 -18.59 -13.71 27.40
C LEU A 15 -18.40 -13.99 28.89
N LYS A 16 -19.43 -13.71 29.69
CA LYS A 16 -19.50 -14.18 31.08
C LYS A 16 -19.68 -15.70 31.05
N SER A 17 -18.64 -16.43 31.43
CA SER A 17 -18.72 -17.88 31.66
C SER A 17 -19.60 -18.16 32.87
N THR A 18 -20.85 -18.54 32.65
CA THR A 18 -21.62 -19.27 33.67
C THR A 18 -21.29 -20.75 33.50
N ALA A 19 -20.32 -21.23 34.28
CA ALA A 19 -20.05 -22.65 34.42
C ALA A 19 -21.27 -23.32 35.09
N GLY A 20 -22.00 -24.12 34.33
CA GLY A 20 -23.12 -24.92 34.79
C GLY A 20 -23.78 -25.59 33.60
N LEU A 21 -23.52 -26.89 33.41
CA LEU A 21 -24.20 -27.69 32.40
C LEU A 21 -25.55 -28.16 32.95
N PRO A 22 -26.71 -27.70 32.45
CA PRO A 22 -27.94 -28.42 32.68
C PRO A 22 -28.01 -29.59 31.71
N VAL A 23 -27.84 -30.82 32.21
CA VAL A 23 -28.19 -32.03 31.45
C VAL A 23 -29.72 -32.08 31.37
N SER A 24 -30.27 -31.55 30.29
CA SER A 24 -31.65 -31.82 29.88
C SER A 24 -31.60 -32.72 28.64
N ARG A 25 -32.07 -33.96 28.82
CA ARG A 25 -32.19 -34.95 27.75
C ARG A 25 -33.35 -34.54 26.84
N ARG A 26 -33.07 -33.81 25.75
CA ARG A 26 -34.08 -33.47 24.73
C ARG A 26 -34.27 -34.64 23.77
N SER A 27 -35.54 -35.00 23.56
CA SER A 27 -36.01 -35.91 22.52
C SER A 27 -35.67 -35.37 21.13
N SER A 28 -35.49 -36.28 20.18
CA SER A 28 -35.25 -36.02 18.76
C SER A 28 -36.32 -35.08 18.18
N GLY A 29 -35.98 -33.81 18.01
CA GLY A 29 -36.89 -32.81 17.48
C GLY A 29 -36.12 -31.62 16.96
N SER A 30 -35.99 -31.57 15.63
CA SER A 30 -35.54 -30.45 14.80
C SER A 30 -34.26 -29.73 15.23
N LEU A 31 -33.23 -29.80 14.37
CA LEU A 31 -32.11 -28.85 14.41
C LEU A 31 -32.71 -27.45 14.18
N GLY A 32 -33.06 -26.75 15.26
CA GLY A 32 -33.52 -25.37 15.19
C GLY A 32 -32.50 -24.57 14.40
N ASN A 33 -32.97 -23.76 13.46
CA ASN A 33 -32.14 -22.92 12.61
C ASN A 33 -31.07 -22.22 13.47
N VAL A 34 -29.83 -22.68 13.36
CA VAL A 34 -28.67 -21.97 13.88
C VAL A 34 -28.57 -20.71 13.03
N SER A 35 -29.27 -19.65 13.44
CA SER A 35 -28.98 -18.35 12.88
C SER A 35 -27.66 -17.92 13.51
N ASN A 36 -26.68 -17.56 12.69
CA ASN A 36 -25.59 -16.70 13.13
C ASN A 36 -26.22 -15.33 13.49
N GLY A 37 -26.94 -15.32 14.61
CA GLY A 37 -27.65 -14.18 15.15
C GLY A 37 -26.64 -13.16 15.61
N GLY A 38 -26.46 -12.15 14.76
CA GLY A 38 -25.46 -11.11 14.92
C GLY A 38 -24.38 -11.26 13.87
N ARG A 39 -24.27 -10.27 12.98
CA ARG A 39 -23.06 -10.06 12.16
C ARG A 39 -21.89 -9.89 13.12
N ILE A 40 -21.24 -11.00 13.45
CA ILE A 40 -19.99 -11.02 14.18
C ILE A 40 -18.94 -10.36 13.25
N ARG A 41 -18.77 -9.04 13.37
CA ARG A 41 -17.72 -8.27 12.67
C ARG A 41 -16.34 -8.46 13.34
N CYS A 42 -16.15 -9.48 14.16
CA CYS A 42 -14.87 -9.73 14.83
C CYS A 42 -13.85 -10.45 13.92
N MET A 43 -14.28 -10.90 12.75
CA MET A 43 -13.41 -11.43 11.71
C MET A 43 -13.64 -10.63 10.43
N GLN A 44 -12.57 -10.04 9.91
CA GLN A 44 -12.56 -9.37 8.62
C GLN A 44 -11.79 -10.24 7.62
N VAL A 45 -12.29 -10.31 6.39
CA VAL A 45 -11.60 -11.00 5.29
C VAL A 45 -10.75 -9.97 4.55
N TRP A 46 -9.49 -10.31 4.30
CA TRP A 46 -8.59 -9.45 3.53
C TRP A 46 -9.10 -9.32 2.09
N PRO A 47 -9.19 -8.11 1.50
CA PRO A 47 -9.64 -7.96 0.13
C PRO A 47 -8.71 -8.67 -0.86
N ILE A 48 -9.30 -9.31 -1.87
CA ILE A 48 -8.55 -10.06 -2.90
C ILE A 48 -8.31 -9.23 -4.17
N GLU A 49 -9.02 -8.11 -4.33
CA GLU A 49 -8.98 -7.22 -5.49
C GLU A 49 -8.95 -5.75 -5.05
N GLY A 50 -8.54 -4.84 -5.95
CA GLY A 50 -8.58 -3.39 -5.73
C GLY A 50 -7.58 -2.83 -4.70
N ILE A 51 -6.65 -3.66 -4.21
CA ILE A 51 -5.63 -3.26 -3.23
C ILE A 51 -4.24 -3.78 -3.59
N LYS A 52 -3.89 -3.79 -4.87
CA LYS A 52 -2.54 -4.16 -5.31
C LYS A 52 -1.50 -3.23 -4.69
N LYS A 53 -0.26 -3.73 -4.60
CA LYS A 53 0.79 -3.17 -3.75
C LYS A 53 2.00 -2.75 -4.57
N PHE A 54 2.72 -1.76 -4.03
CA PHE A 54 3.86 -1.10 -4.64
C PHE A 54 5.06 -1.14 -3.69
N GLU A 55 5.31 -2.31 -3.10
CA GLU A 55 6.39 -2.55 -2.13
C GLU A 55 6.30 -1.65 -0.88
N THR A 56 7.44 -1.18 -0.38
CA THR A 56 7.60 -0.43 0.87
C THR A 56 6.62 0.76 0.97
N LEU A 57 5.98 0.91 2.14
CA LEU A 57 4.94 1.90 2.48
C LEU A 57 3.56 1.70 1.80
N SER A 58 3.41 0.80 0.83
CA SER A 58 2.13 0.65 0.08
C SER A 58 0.98 -0.05 0.85
N TYR A 59 1.26 -0.56 2.05
CA TYR A 59 0.23 -1.04 2.98
C TYR A 59 -0.30 0.04 3.93
N LEU A 60 0.39 1.18 4.02
CA LEU A 60 -0.06 2.31 4.82
C LEU A 60 -1.18 3.06 4.09
N PRO A 61 -1.93 3.92 4.80
CA PRO A 61 -2.77 4.92 4.14
C PRO A 61 -1.95 5.74 3.12
N PRO A 62 -2.59 6.28 2.06
CA PRO A 62 -1.91 7.14 1.10
C PRO A 62 -1.15 8.27 1.81
N LEU A 63 0.14 8.42 1.46
CA LEU A 63 0.99 9.42 2.08
C LEU A 63 0.52 10.82 1.69
N SER A 64 0.38 11.70 2.68
CA SER A 64 0.16 13.12 2.42
C SER A 64 1.41 13.77 1.85
N THR A 65 1.27 14.97 1.28
CA THR A 65 2.40 15.76 0.78
C THR A 65 3.48 15.97 1.85
N GLU A 66 3.09 16.23 3.10
CA GLU A 66 4.01 16.40 4.22
C GLU A 66 4.72 15.10 4.58
N ALA A 67 4.04 13.95 4.46
CA ALA A 67 4.64 12.65 4.69
C ALA A 67 5.64 12.30 3.58
N LEU A 68 5.33 12.61 2.32
CA LEU A 68 6.24 12.45 1.18
C LEU A 68 7.50 13.31 1.35
N LEU A 69 7.34 14.59 1.73
CA LEU A 69 8.46 15.48 2.05
C LEU A 69 9.38 14.86 3.10
N LYS A 70 8.82 14.35 4.20
CA LYS A 70 9.61 13.70 5.25
C LYS A 70 10.37 12.47 4.77
N GLN A 71 9.80 11.67 3.86
CA GLN A 71 10.51 10.54 3.26
C GLN A 71 11.67 11.02 2.39
N VAL A 72 11.46 12.04 1.56
CA VAL A 72 12.53 12.63 0.75
C VAL A 72 13.62 13.26 1.61
N ASP A 73 13.26 13.99 2.67
CA ASP A 73 14.21 14.54 3.63
C ASP A 73 15.04 13.44 4.30
N TYR A 74 14.45 12.26 4.52
CA TYR A 74 15.20 11.10 5.03
C TYR A 74 16.25 10.62 4.02
N LEU A 75 15.95 10.57 2.72
CA LEU A 75 16.95 10.28 1.68
C LEU A 75 18.10 11.29 1.72
N ILE A 76 17.77 12.59 1.74
CA ILE A 76 18.74 13.69 1.73
C ILE A 76 19.64 13.66 2.97
N ARG A 77 19.06 13.46 4.17
CA ARG A 77 19.83 13.33 5.42
C ARG A 77 20.76 12.11 5.40
N SER A 78 20.33 11.03 4.76
CA SER A 78 21.11 9.80 4.59
C SER A 78 22.18 9.90 3.48
N LYS A 79 22.31 11.06 2.83
CA LYS A 79 23.24 11.32 1.72
C LYS A 79 22.97 10.43 0.50
N TRP A 80 21.72 10.02 0.31
CA TRP A 80 21.28 9.27 -0.87
C TRP A 80 20.73 10.22 -1.92
N VAL A 81 20.94 9.87 -3.19
CA VAL A 81 20.52 10.69 -4.33
C VAL A 81 19.09 10.31 -4.73
N PRO A 82 18.11 11.22 -4.61
CA PRO A 82 16.74 10.96 -5.05
C PRO A 82 16.64 10.86 -6.57
N CYS A 83 15.75 10.02 -7.06
CA CYS A 83 15.39 9.93 -8.47
C CYS A 83 13.90 9.55 -8.59
N LEU A 84 13.27 9.93 -9.69
CA LEU A 84 11.88 9.58 -9.99
C LEU A 84 11.85 8.57 -11.13
N GLU A 85 10.94 7.62 -11.02
CA GLU A 85 10.59 6.72 -12.10
C GLU A 85 9.08 6.65 -12.27
N PHE A 86 8.65 6.44 -13.50
CA PHE A 86 7.23 6.36 -13.84
C PHE A 86 6.95 5.25 -14.85
N SER A 87 5.73 4.72 -14.81
CA SER A 87 5.28 3.67 -15.72
C SER A 87 3.76 3.64 -15.81
N LYS A 88 3.22 3.31 -16.99
CA LYS A 88 1.78 2.98 -17.13
C LYS A 88 1.46 1.56 -16.65
N VAL A 89 2.48 0.70 -16.58
CA VAL A 89 2.38 -0.68 -16.08
C VAL A 89 2.92 -0.72 -14.65
N GLY A 90 2.03 -0.93 -13.68
CA GLY A 90 2.36 -0.83 -12.25
C GLY A 90 3.01 -2.06 -11.63
N PHE A 91 3.00 -3.21 -12.30
CA PHE A 91 3.34 -4.51 -11.69
C PHE A 91 4.28 -5.33 -12.57
N VAL A 92 5.01 -6.23 -11.91
CA VAL A 92 5.86 -7.20 -12.60
C VAL A 92 5.04 -8.24 -13.35
N PHE A 93 5.58 -8.73 -14.45
CA PHE A 93 5.00 -9.81 -15.25
C PHE A 93 6.12 -10.70 -15.81
N ARG A 94 5.78 -11.72 -16.59
CA ARG A 94 6.74 -12.64 -17.21
C ARG A 94 6.31 -12.95 -18.63
N GLU A 95 6.92 -12.28 -19.59
CA GLU A 95 6.69 -12.43 -21.02
C GLU A 95 7.91 -13.08 -21.69
N HIS A 96 9.12 -12.61 -21.36
CA HIS A 96 10.31 -12.95 -22.13
C HIS A 96 11.07 -14.17 -21.59
N ASN A 97 10.95 -14.49 -20.29
CA ASN A 97 11.60 -15.65 -19.69
C ASN A 97 10.92 -16.05 -18.37
N SER A 98 11.06 -17.34 -17.99
CA SER A 98 10.52 -17.90 -16.75
C SER A 98 11.56 -18.54 -15.81
N SER A 99 12.86 -18.34 -16.07
CA SER A 99 13.97 -18.80 -15.21
C SER A 99 14.01 -18.11 -13.83
N PRO A 100 14.63 -18.73 -12.81
CA PRO A 100 14.72 -18.15 -11.47
C PRO A 100 15.36 -16.76 -11.46
N GLY A 101 14.73 -15.80 -10.76
CA GLY A 101 15.21 -14.42 -10.65
C GLY A 101 14.89 -13.51 -11.85
N TYR A 102 14.28 -14.04 -12.92
CA TYR A 102 13.84 -13.23 -14.06
C TYR A 102 12.37 -12.83 -13.93
N TYR A 103 12.15 -11.51 -14.02
CA TYR A 103 10.83 -10.87 -14.11
C TYR A 103 10.91 -9.63 -15.01
N ASP A 104 9.89 -9.44 -15.84
CA ASP A 104 9.66 -8.23 -16.62
C ASP A 104 8.93 -7.17 -15.76
N GLY A 105 8.97 -5.91 -16.18
CA GLY A 105 8.28 -4.81 -15.47
C GLY A 105 8.93 -4.37 -14.15
N ARG A 106 10.12 -4.88 -13.80
CA ARG A 106 10.90 -4.40 -12.63
C ARG A 106 11.39 -2.96 -12.82
N TYR A 107 11.90 -2.67 -14.01
CA TYR A 107 12.36 -1.34 -14.39
C TYR A 107 11.20 -0.49 -14.88
N TRP A 108 11.17 0.75 -14.40
CA TRP A 108 10.27 1.79 -14.87
C TRP A 108 11.08 2.85 -15.63
N THR A 109 10.40 3.74 -16.34
CA THR A 109 11.07 4.80 -17.10
C THR A 109 11.60 5.85 -16.14
N MET A 110 12.89 6.20 -16.27
CA MET A 110 13.49 7.27 -15.47
C MET A 110 12.92 8.62 -15.89
N TRP A 111 12.53 9.44 -14.92
CA TRP A 111 12.20 10.84 -15.15
C TRP A 111 13.45 11.70 -15.03
N LYS A 112 13.85 12.33 -16.13
CA LYS A 112 15.08 13.12 -16.24
C LYS A 112 16.30 12.31 -15.76
N LEU A 113 16.96 12.76 -14.69
CA LEU A 113 18.16 12.16 -14.11
C LEU A 113 18.07 12.15 -12.58
N PRO A 114 18.86 11.31 -11.89
CA PRO A 114 19.01 11.42 -10.44
C PRO A 114 19.39 12.84 -10.04
N MET A 115 18.77 13.36 -8.98
CA MET A 115 18.89 14.75 -8.55
C MET A 115 20.15 14.96 -7.71
N PHE A 116 21.31 14.82 -8.35
CA PHE A 116 22.62 15.00 -7.70
C PHE A 116 22.76 16.38 -7.05
N GLY A 117 23.22 16.40 -5.80
CA GLY A 117 23.37 17.64 -5.04
C GLY A 117 22.06 18.26 -4.54
N CYS A 118 20.92 17.58 -4.67
CA CYS A 118 19.65 18.06 -4.12
C CYS A 118 19.72 18.14 -2.58
N THR A 119 19.37 19.31 -2.05
CA THR A 119 19.32 19.58 -0.60
C THR A 119 17.93 19.97 -0.11
N ASP A 120 16.94 20.03 -1.00
CA ASP A 120 15.60 20.52 -0.73
C ASP A 120 14.56 19.53 -1.26
N ALA A 121 13.81 18.91 -0.34
CA ALA A 121 12.79 17.93 -0.68
C ALA A 121 11.65 18.50 -1.53
N THR A 122 11.41 19.82 -1.47
CA THR A 122 10.36 20.44 -2.29
C THR A 122 10.70 20.38 -3.78
N GLN A 123 11.99 20.40 -4.15
CA GLN A 123 12.41 20.24 -5.54
C GLN A 123 12.02 18.86 -6.09
N VAL A 124 12.19 17.81 -5.28
CA VAL A 124 11.81 16.43 -5.66
C VAL A 124 10.30 16.33 -5.86
N LEU A 125 9.51 16.93 -4.96
CA LEU A 125 8.05 16.93 -5.08
C LEU A 125 7.56 17.76 -6.28
N ASN A 126 8.20 18.89 -6.59
CA ASN A 126 7.88 19.65 -7.79
C ASN A 126 8.06 18.80 -9.06
N GLU A 127 9.12 18.00 -9.11
CA GLU A 127 9.31 17.05 -10.21
C GLU A 127 8.24 15.95 -10.25
N VAL A 128 7.74 15.49 -9.09
CA VAL A 128 6.59 14.55 -9.05
C VAL A 128 5.34 15.20 -9.66
N GLU A 129 5.08 16.47 -9.35
CA GLU A 129 3.96 17.22 -9.93
C GLU A 129 4.10 17.42 -11.45
N GLU A 130 5.31 17.67 -11.95
CA GLU A 130 5.57 17.75 -13.40
C GLU A 130 5.32 16.40 -14.10
N VAL A 131 5.74 15.27 -13.50
CA VAL A 131 5.41 13.94 -14.06
C VAL A 131 3.91 13.72 -14.09
N LYS A 132 3.18 14.06 -13.01
CA LYS A 132 1.72 13.91 -12.95
C LYS A 132 1.00 14.75 -14.00
N LYS A 133 1.55 15.92 -14.33
CA LYS A 133 1.00 16.81 -15.35
C LYS A 133 1.22 16.28 -16.76
N GLU A 134 2.42 15.79 -17.04
CA GLU A 134 2.78 15.24 -18.36
C GLU A 134 2.17 13.85 -18.60
N TYR A 135 2.16 13.00 -17.58
CA TYR A 135 1.69 11.62 -17.61
C TYR A 135 0.67 11.35 -16.49
N PRO A 136 -0.55 11.89 -16.59
CA PRO A 136 -1.59 11.76 -15.54
C PRO A 136 -2.09 10.32 -15.35
N ASP A 137 -1.84 9.45 -16.33
CA ASP A 137 -2.21 8.04 -16.34
C ASP A 137 -1.07 7.09 -15.94
N ALA A 138 0.07 7.62 -15.46
CA ALA A 138 1.22 6.84 -15.02
C ALA A 138 1.32 6.75 -13.49
N TYR A 139 1.79 5.61 -13.00
CA TYR A 139 2.31 5.47 -11.64
C TYR A 139 3.63 6.21 -11.53
N VAL A 140 3.91 6.83 -10.37
CA VAL A 140 5.18 7.52 -10.10
C VAL A 140 5.72 7.05 -8.76
N ARG A 141 6.98 6.62 -8.74
CA ARG A 141 7.71 6.24 -7.54
C ARG A 141 8.95 7.10 -7.35
N VAL A 142 9.30 7.35 -6.10
CA VAL A 142 10.57 7.97 -5.72
C VAL A 142 11.51 6.86 -5.26
N ILE A 143 12.73 6.90 -5.78
CA ILE A 143 13.80 5.98 -5.44
C ILE A 143 15.01 6.76 -4.91
N GLY A 144 15.89 6.08 -4.16
CA GLY A 144 17.09 6.68 -3.59
C GLY A 144 18.30 5.78 -3.77
N PHE A 145 19.40 6.34 -4.27
CA PHE A 145 20.65 5.63 -4.51
C PHE A 145 21.74 5.98 -3.49
N ASP A 146 22.41 4.96 -2.97
CA ASP A 146 23.64 5.10 -2.19
C ASP A 146 24.82 4.77 -3.10
N ASN A 147 25.62 5.77 -3.42
CA ASN A 147 26.77 5.64 -4.30
C ASN A 147 27.96 4.93 -3.63
N LEU A 148 28.06 4.93 -2.31
CA LEU A 148 29.11 4.23 -1.57
C LEU A 148 28.84 2.72 -1.58
N ARG A 149 27.59 2.34 -1.33
CA ARG A 149 27.16 0.93 -1.35
C ARG A 149 26.84 0.41 -2.75
N GLN A 150 26.71 1.30 -3.73
CA GLN A 150 26.33 1.00 -5.12
C GLN A 150 24.98 0.28 -5.24
N VAL A 151 24.01 0.69 -4.43
CA VAL A 151 22.68 0.09 -4.39
C VAL A 151 21.57 1.12 -4.31
N GLN A 152 20.42 0.78 -4.89
CA GLN A 152 19.19 1.48 -4.60
C GLN A 152 18.72 1.11 -3.19
N CYS A 153 18.69 2.09 -2.28
CA CYS A 153 18.36 1.88 -0.87
C CYS A 153 16.89 2.11 -0.56
N VAL A 154 16.17 2.85 -1.41
CA VAL A 154 14.77 3.22 -1.19
C VAL A 154 13.96 3.11 -2.48
N SER A 155 12.71 2.70 -2.34
CA SER A 155 11.66 2.78 -3.35
C SER A 155 10.31 2.89 -2.66
N PHE A 156 9.55 3.95 -2.92
CA PHE A 156 8.16 4.07 -2.48
C PHE A 156 7.30 4.78 -3.51
N ILE A 157 6.02 4.41 -3.58
CA ILE A 157 5.06 5.04 -4.49
C ILE A 157 4.75 6.47 -4.03
N ALA A 158 4.79 7.43 -4.95
CA ALA A 158 4.48 8.84 -4.71
C ALA A 158 3.16 9.26 -5.35
N PHE A 159 2.78 8.64 -6.47
CA PHE A 159 1.50 8.88 -7.14
C PHE A 159 0.94 7.61 -7.77
N ARG A 160 -0.39 7.47 -7.70
CA ARG A 160 -1.16 6.44 -8.40
C ARG A 160 -2.24 7.13 -9.26
N PRO A 161 -2.37 6.77 -10.54
CA PRO A 161 -3.40 7.32 -11.41
C PRO A 161 -4.80 6.93 -10.93
N PRO A 162 -5.82 7.78 -11.17
CA PRO A 162 -7.19 7.51 -10.74
C PRO A 162 -7.79 6.31 -11.47
N GLY A 163 -8.53 5.47 -10.74
CA GLY A 163 -9.24 4.32 -11.32
C GLY A 163 -8.33 3.13 -11.67
N CYS A 164 -7.05 3.18 -11.29
CA CYS A 164 -6.12 2.08 -11.48
C CYS A 164 -6.00 1.20 -10.22
N GLU A 165 -5.59 -0.05 -10.42
CA GLU A 165 -5.35 -1.02 -9.32
C GLU A 165 -4.11 -0.70 -8.49
#